data_AF-A0A9P9IT11-F1
#
_entry.id   AF-A0A9P9IT11-F1
#
_cell.length_a   1.000
_cell.length_b   1.000
_cell.length_c   1.000
_cell.angle_alpha   90.00
_cell.angle_beta   90.00
_cell.angle_gamma   90.00
#
_symmetry.space_group_name_H-M   'P 1'
#
loop_
_entity.id
_entity.type
_entity.pdbx_description
1 polymer ?
#
loop_
_entity_poly.entity_id
_entity_poly.type
_entity_poly.pdbx_seq_one_letter_code
_entity_poly.pdbx_strand_id
1 'polypeptide(L)'
;MTQQSTERASFFTLPIEIRNTIWTDVWAPRLQLHIFFKEDRLMTAPCLGAQTGDETSALDDSRGIEPKNHRMPSAEEKKLSRRLHRRYSIECLKSRLHSPWGNHYRCEEDWNPMPGHISTEKNSCINFLLVNKMMYAECMHFISQHLDVTITDLRTAASLVENVGSTSSDEPQHMIPLHLLRSSRFFNIVLFGSPELLIALALNSDDSISSHPLKHQSHCAIGVSLVIDWDLVENLLPQRQEWNKIWLGLAALPYISRVTFWVDHSACSSWTVINERALLEPLSRAKWPLNAEVLVHLPDISSHSMRSNKQFVGDIDHDTGLPFRICRRIRCPDRSPDRSAHRCPEEDLTIWILHDVSEQEQAQFDGFGMYWELDRMTTDACCWDPPIPR
;
A
#
# COMPACT_ATOMS: atom_id res chain seq x y z
N MET A 1 -3.84 50.90 33.74
CA MET A 1 -3.56 49.75 32.85
C MET A 1 -2.83 48.69 33.66
N THR A 2 -3.56 47.72 34.21
CA THR A 2 -3.00 46.59 34.94
C THR A 2 -2.39 45.63 33.94
N GLN A 3 -1.06 45.44 33.99
CA GLN A 3 -0.39 44.37 33.27
C GLN A 3 -0.91 43.03 33.80
N GLN A 4 -1.81 42.38 33.07
CA GLN A 4 -2.12 40.98 33.32
C GLN A 4 -0.86 40.19 32.98
N SER A 5 -0.20 39.64 34.00
CA SER A 5 0.85 38.64 33.81
C SER A 5 0.22 37.47 33.07
N THR A 6 0.64 37.24 31.84
CA THR A 6 0.24 36.07 31.06
C THR A 6 0.92 34.86 31.70
N GLU A 7 0.22 34.20 32.63
CA GLU A 7 0.67 32.93 33.17
C GLU A 7 0.80 31.94 32.02
N ARG A 8 2.04 31.50 31.76
CA ARG A 8 2.29 30.43 30.78
C ARG A 8 1.71 29.14 31.34
N ALA A 9 0.96 28.41 30.52
CA ALA A 9 0.43 27.11 30.91
C ALA A 9 1.57 26.18 31.38
N SER A 10 1.35 25.48 32.49
CA SER A 10 2.35 24.63 33.15
C SER A 10 2.98 23.60 32.21
N PHE A 11 2.22 23.10 31.23
CA PHE A 11 2.73 22.18 30.21
C PHE A 11 3.98 22.71 29.49
N PHE A 12 4.01 23.99 29.11
CA PHE A 12 5.16 24.57 28.39
C PHE A 12 6.34 24.91 29.30
N THR A 13 6.23 24.67 30.61
CA THR A 13 7.35 24.75 31.55
C THR A 13 8.16 23.44 31.59
N LEU A 14 7.59 22.34 31.08
CA LEU A 14 8.29 21.05 30.97
C LEU A 14 9.43 21.13 29.95
N PRO A 15 10.53 20.39 30.11
CA PRO A 15 11.56 20.26 29.07
C PRO A 15 11.01 19.73 27.76
N ILE A 16 11.60 20.13 26.63
CA ILE A 16 11.12 19.76 25.29
C ILE A 16 11.12 18.24 25.07
N GLU A 17 12.06 17.53 25.69
CA GLU A 17 12.19 16.08 25.61
C GLU A 17 10.99 15.36 26.24
N ILE A 18 10.52 15.87 27.39
CA ILE A 18 9.33 15.34 28.07
C ILE A 18 8.09 15.63 27.24
N ARG A 19 7.97 16.83 26.66
CA ARG A 19 6.84 17.16 25.79
C ARG A 19 6.82 16.32 24.51
N ASN A 20 7.97 16.11 23.88
CA ASN A 20 8.10 15.21 22.73
C ASN A 20 7.74 13.78 23.09
N THR A 21 8.10 13.29 24.28
CA THR A 21 7.70 11.96 24.75
C THR A 21 6.17 11.87 24.88
N ILE A 22 5.54 12.87 25.50
CA ILE A 22 4.07 12.96 25.59
C ILE A 22 3.45 12.98 24.19
N TRP A 23 4.04 13.72 23.23
CA TRP A 23 3.55 13.74 21.85
C TRP A 23 3.71 12.43 21.13
N THR A 24 4.81 11.72 21.33
CA THR A 24 4.97 10.36 20.83
C THR A 24 3.86 9.47 21.37
N ASP A 25 3.58 9.48 22.67
CA ASP A 25 2.54 8.64 23.25
C ASP A 25 1.13 9.00 22.74
N VAL A 26 0.84 10.29 22.57
CA VAL A 26 -0.45 10.80 22.10
C VAL A 26 -0.68 10.51 20.61
N TRP A 27 0.36 10.68 19.79
CA TRP A 27 0.25 10.69 18.33
C TRP A 27 0.81 9.44 17.65
N ALA A 28 1.72 8.65 18.25
CA ALA A 28 2.35 7.50 17.60
C ALA A 28 1.38 6.57 16.86
N PRO A 29 0.22 6.19 17.44
CA PRO A 29 -0.75 5.33 16.73
C PRO A 29 -1.38 5.96 15.48
N ARG A 30 -1.18 7.26 15.27
CA ARG A 30 -1.83 8.11 14.25
C ARG A 30 -0.83 8.82 13.35
N LEU A 31 0.46 8.61 13.56
CA LEU A 31 1.52 9.19 12.74
C LEU A 31 1.69 8.45 11.42
N GLN A 32 0.94 7.37 11.17
CA GLN A 32 0.86 6.75 9.86
C GLN A 32 -0.48 7.04 9.22
N LEU A 33 -0.41 7.58 8.02
CA LEU A 33 -1.57 8.08 7.30
C LEU A 33 -1.60 7.53 5.88
N HIS A 34 -2.70 6.91 5.52
CA HIS A 34 -3.01 6.61 4.14
C HIS A 34 -3.65 7.82 3.47
N ILE A 35 -3.21 8.12 2.26
CA ILE A 35 -3.83 9.09 1.37
C ILE A 35 -4.19 8.35 0.09
N PHE A 36 -5.42 8.51 -0.37
CA PHE A 36 -5.94 7.85 -1.56
C PHE A 36 -7.07 8.68 -2.17
N PHE A 37 -7.41 8.40 -3.42
CA PHE A 37 -8.45 9.10 -4.15
C PHE A 37 -9.76 8.32 -4.10
N LYS A 38 -10.87 8.98 -3.75
CA LYS A 38 -12.21 8.41 -3.80
C LYS A 38 -13.21 9.49 -4.19
N GLU A 39 -14.10 9.20 -5.15
CA GLU A 39 -15.15 10.13 -5.61
C GLU A 39 -14.60 11.52 -5.98
N ASP A 40 -13.50 11.52 -6.74
CA ASP A 40 -12.79 12.72 -7.16
C ASP A 40 -12.23 13.61 -6.04
N ARG A 41 -12.01 13.04 -4.86
CA ARG A 41 -11.47 13.73 -3.70
C ARG A 41 -10.31 12.95 -3.10
N LEU A 42 -9.33 13.70 -2.61
CA LEU A 42 -8.32 13.18 -1.70
C LEU A 42 -9.01 12.82 -0.38
N MET A 43 -8.77 11.60 0.06
CA MET A 43 -9.23 11.10 1.34
C MET A 43 -8.01 10.72 2.18
N THR A 44 -8.18 10.76 3.49
CA THR A 44 -7.15 10.31 4.42
C THR A 44 -7.72 9.31 5.41
N ALA A 45 -6.92 8.31 5.77
CA ALA A 45 -7.28 7.32 6.78
C ALA A 45 -6.05 7.00 7.65
N PRO A 46 -6.22 6.84 8.98
CA PRO A 46 -5.14 6.35 9.82
C PRO A 46 -4.76 4.92 9.41
N CYS A 47 -3.47 4.58 9.49
CA CYS A 47 -3.01 3.21 9.28
C CYS A 47 -3.32 2.34 10.50
N LEU A 48 -3.94 1.18 10.28
CA LEU A 48 -4.17 0.18 11.33
C LEU A 48 -2.88 -0.53 11.78
N GLY A 49 -1.87 -0.58 10.91
CA GLY A 49 -0.58 -1.23 11.19
C GLY A 49 0.18 -0.58 12.34
N ALA A 50 0.10 0.75 12.46
CA ALA A 50 0.81 1.53 13.50
C ALA A 50 0.48 1.07 14.93
N GLN A 51 -0.72 0.57 15.18
CA GLN A 51 -1.15 0.17 16.52
C GLN A 51 -0.53 -1.16 16.97
N THR A 52 -0.10 -1.99 16.02
CA THR A 52 0.33 -3.37 16.34
C THR A 52 1.80 -3.45 16.74
N GLY A 53 2.60 -2.39 16.55
CA GLY A 53 4.05 -2.43 16.77
C GLY A 53 4.79 -3.43 15.89
N ASP A 54 4.08 -4.04 14.92
CA ASP A 54 4.50 -5.19 14.13
C ASP A 54 5.12 -4.76 12.78
N GLU A 55 5.71 -3.55 12.73
CA GLU A 55 6.42 -3.03 11.56
C GLU A 55 7.61 -3.91 11.16
N THR A 56 8.15 -4.69 12.11
CA THR A 56 9.21 -5.67 11.86
C THR A 56 8.69 -6.98 11.27
N SER A 57 7.39 -7.29 11.33
CA SER A 57 6.89 -8.60 10.89
C SER A 57 6.81 -8.80 9.37
N ALA A 58 6.81 -7.73 8.58
CA ALA A 58 6.73 -7.84 7.11
C ALA A 58 8.06 -7.62 6.39
N LEU A 59 9.03 -6.94 7.02
CA LEU A 59 10.31 -6.60 6.40
C LEU A 59 11.51 -7.33 7.03
N ASP A 60 11.46 -7.70 8.31
CA ASP A 60 12.62 -8.29 9.01
C ASP A 60 12.74 -9.81 8.82
N ASP A 61 11.78 -10.46 8.16
CA ASP A 61 11.91 -11.87 7.75
C ASP A 61 12.86 -12.08 6.56
N SER A 62 13.33 -10.99 5.96
CA SER A 62 14.28 -11.03 4.84
C SER A 62 15.73 -11.09 5.31
N ARG A 63 16.03 -10.79 6.58
CA ARG A 63 17.39 -10.84 7.11
C ARG A 63 17.73 -12.25 7.55
N GLY A 64 18.02 -13.11 6.58
CA GLY A 64 18.89 -14.28 6.72
C GLY A 64 18.94 -14.91 8.12
N ILE A 65 17.78 -15.25 8.68
CA ILE A 65 17.72 -16.15 9.81
C ILE A 65 18.20 -17.47 9.22
N GLU A 66 19.49 -17.78 9.42
CA GLU A 66 20.00 -19.12 9.23
C GLU A 66 18.96 -20.08 9.80
N PRO A 67 18.54 -21.12 9.07
CA PRO A 67 17.47 -22.01 9.48
C PRO A 67 17.83 -22.67 10.81
N LYS A 68 17.50 -22.01 11.93
CA LYS A 68 17.66 -22.54 13.26
C LYS A 68 16.60 -23.61 13.42
N ASN A 69 16.98 -24.84 13.10
CA ASN A 69 16.31 -26.09 13.41
C ASN A 69 14.79 -26.01 13.32
N HIS A 70 14.26 -26.34 12.13
CA HIS A 70 12.85 -26.55 11.86
C HIS A 70 12.14 -27.34 12.98
N ARG A 71 11.60 -26.62 13.96
CA ARG A 71 10.72 -27.22 14.96
C ARG A 71 9.44 -27.56 14.22
N MET A 72 9.18 -28.85 14.06
CA MET A 72 7.87 -29.34 13.66
C MET A 72 6.80 -28.65 14.53
N PRO A 73 5.80 -27.99 13.93
CA PRO A 73 4.76 -27.30 14.67
C PRO A 73 4.01 -28.28 15.53
N SER A 74 3.67 -27.80 16.73
CA SER A 74 2.82 -28.52 17.66
C SER A 74 1.46 -28.85 17.03
N ALA A 75 0.80 -29.87 17.56
CA ALA A 75 -0.56 -30.22 17.16
C ALA A 75 -1.56 -29.05 17.35
N GLU A 76 -1.29 -28.15 18.30
CA GLU A 76 -2.11 -26.96 18.55
C GLU A 76 -1.98 -25.90 17.46
N GLU A 77 -0.75 -25.61 17.00
CA GLU A 77 -0.51 -24.70 15.87
C GLU A 77 -1.16 -25.22 14.58
N LYS A 78 -1.09 -26.54 14.33
CA LYS A 78 -1.80 -27.17 13.21
C LYS A 78 -3.32 -27.01 13.34
N LYS A 79 -3.88 -27.15 14.53
CA LYS A 79 -5.32 -26.99 14.79
C LYS A 79 -5.77 -25.53 14.65
N LEU A 80 -4.95 -24.57 15.07
CA LEU A 80 -5.20 -23.14 14.90
C LEU A 80 -5.15 -22.73 13.41
N SER A 81 -4.15 -23.23 12.66
CA SER A 81 -4.01 -22.96 11.23
C SER A 81 -5.22 -23.49 10.42
N ARG A 82 -5.74 -24.67 10.77
CA ARG A 82 -7.00 -25.22 10.20
C ARG A 82 -8.22 -24.36 10.54
N ARG A 83 -8.28 -23.77 11.74
CA ARG A 83 -9.37 -22.85 12.13
C ARG A 83 -9.29 -21.52 11.38
N LEU A 84 -8.09 -21.01 11.14
CA LEU A 84 -7.88 -19.80 10.34
C LEU A 84 -8.21 -20.04 8.86
N HIS A 85 -7.83 -21.19 8.29
CA HIS A 85 -8.25 -21.58 6.93
C HIS A 85 -9.76 -21.74 6.79
N ARG A 86 -10.47 -22.23 7.82
CA ARG A 86 -11.94 -22.25 7.80
C ARG A 86 -12.58 -20.87 7.93
N ARG A 87 -11.87 -19.89 8.49
CA ARG A 87 -12.36 -18.52 8.68
C ARG A 87 -12.18 -17.65 7.45
N TYR A 88 -11.19 -17.93 6.59
CA TYR A 88 -10.93 -17.14 5.39
C TYR A 88 -11.09 -18.02 4.16
N SER A 89 -12.05 -17.68 3.30
CA SER A 89 -12.16 -18.31 1.99
C SER A 89 -10.90 -18.04 1.16
N ILE A 90 -10.57 -18.93 0.24
CA ILE A 90 -9.47 -18.74 -0.73
C ILE A 90 -9.69 -17.42 -1.49
N GLU A 91 -10.95 -17.08 -1.78
CA GLU A 91 -11.37 -15.83 -2.41
C GLU A 91 -11.01 -14.60 -1.56
N CYS A 92 -11.16 -14.67 -0.23
CA CYS A 92 -10.75 -13.60 0.68
C CYS A 92 -9.23 -13.41 0.64
N LEU A 93 -8.46 -14.49 0.67
CA LEU A 93 -7.00 -14.41 0.57
C LEU A 93 -6.54 -13.86 -0.78
N LYS A 94 -7.16 -14.30 -1.88
CA LYS A 94 -6.92 -13.74 -3.22
C LYS A 94 -7.22 -12.25 -3.26
N SER A 95 -8.37 -11.82 -2.73
CA SER A 95 -8.73 -10.40 -2.66
C SER A 95 -7.69 -9.58 -1.90
N ARG A 96 -7.16 -10.11 -0.79
CA ARG A 96 -6.13 -9.42 0.01
C ARG A 96 -4.79 -9.33 -0.70
N LEU A 97 -4.39 -10.39 -1.43
CA LEU A 97 -3.19 -10.37 -2.26
C LEU A 97 -3.32 -9.43 -3.47
N HIS A 98 -4.54 -9.15 -3.90
CA HIS A 98 -4.85 -8.19 -4.96
C HIS A 98 -5.18 -6.78 -4.45
N SER A 99 -5.09 -6.56 -3.13
CA SER A 99 -5.32 -5.24 -2.56
C SER A 99 -4.33 -4.23 -3.16
N PRO A 100 -4.80 -3.08 -3.68
CA PRO A 100 -3.90 -2.02 -4.13
C PRO A 100 -3.03 -1.45 -3.00
N TRP A 101 -3.39 -1.74 -1.74
CA TRP A 101 -2.67 -1.29 -0.55
C TRP A 101 -1.59 -2.28 -0.11
N GLY A 102 -1.43 -3.41 -0.81
CA GLY A 102 -0.40 -4.41 -0.55
C GLY A 102 -0.50 -4.97 0.88
N ASN A 103 0.57 -4.82 1.66
CA ASN A 103 0.62 -5.24 3.06
C ASN A 103 -0.36 -4.45 3.98
N HIS A 104 -0.89 -3.31 3.52
CA HIS A 104 -1.90 -2.52 4.23
C HIS A 104 -3.35 -2.87 3.85
N TYR A 105 -3.60 -4.06 3.27
CA TYR A 105 -4.95 -4.49 2.87
C TYR A 105 -6.01 -4.38 3.97
N ARG A 106 -5.64 -4.51 5.25
CA ARG A 106 -6.58 -4.38 6.38
C ARG A 106 -7.11 -2.95 6.52
N CYS A 107 -6.28 -1.96 6.23
CA CYS A 107 -6.68 -0.56 6.27
C CYS A 107 -7.71 -0.28 5.16
N GLU A 108 -7.56 -0.90 3.99
CA GLU A 108 -8.53 -0.83 2.90
C GLU A 108 -9.87 -1.49 3.29
N GLU A 109 -9.83 -2.68 3.90
CA GLU A 109 -11.03 -3.40 4.37
C GLU A 109 -11.80 -2.59 5.42
N ASP A 110 -11.11 -1.95 6.36
CA ASP A 110 -11.73 -1.14 7.42
C ASP A 110 -12.26 0.20 6.89
N TRP A 111 -11.57 0.79 5.91
CA TRP A 111 -11.99 2.06 5.30
C TRP A 111 -13.13 1.91 4.29
N ASN A 112 -13.31 0.73 3.72
CA ASN A 112 -14.50 0.39 2.97
C ASN A 112 -15.44 -0.45 3.86
N PRO A 113 -15.93 0.11 5.00
CA PRO A 113 -16.77 -0.68 5.88
C PRO A 113 -18.00 -1.11 5.11
N MET A 114 -18.45 -2.33 5.39
CA MET A 114 -19.75 -2.76 4.92
C MET A 114 -20.81 -1.71 5.32
N PRO A 115 -21.80 -1.45 4.44
CA PRO A 115 -22.82 -0.44 4.70
C PRO A 115 -23.45 -0.65 6.09
N GLY A 116 -23.30 0.36 6.96
CA GLY A 116 -23.85 0.36 8.32
C GLY A 116 -22.83 0.43 9.46
N HIS A 117 -21.53 0.22 9.20
CA HIS A 117 -20.51 0.33 10.25
C HIS A 117 -19.87 1.72 10.26
N ILE A 118 -20.44 2.65 11.03
CA ILE A 118 -19.81 3.96 11.29
C ILE A 118 -18.78 3.75 12.40
N SER A 119 -17.50 3.70 12.06
CA SER A 119 -16.43 3.78 13.06
C SER A 119 -16.50 5.13 13.75
N THR A 120 -17.10 5.16 14.94
CA THR A 120 -17.21 6.36 15.79
C THR A 120 -16.03 6.50 16.74
N GLU A 121 -14.85 5.95 16.44
CA GLU A 121 -13.66 6.27 17.22
C GLU A 121 -13.34 7.76 17.04
N LYS A 122 -13.86 8.56 17.98
CA LYS A 122 -13.63 9.99 18.06
C LYS A 122 -12.14 10.23 18.17
N ASN A 123 -11.59 10.99 17.24
CA ASN A 123 -10.23 11.51 17.25
C ASN A 123 -9.97 12.39 18.49
N SER A 124 -9.74 11.75 19.65
CA SER A 124 -9.54 12.44 20.94
C SER A 124 -8.35 13.40 20.92
N CYS A 125 -7.35 13.13 20.08
CA CYS A 125 -6.14 13.93 19.98
C CYS A 125 -6.34 15.28 19.25
N ILE A 126 -7.39 15.45 18.44
CA ILE A 126 -7.68 16.73 17.78
C ILE A 126 -7.92 17.84 18.83
N ASN A 127 -8.41 17.48 20.01
CA ASN A 127 -8.63 18.44 21.09
C ASN A 127 -7.34 19.17 21.48
N PHE A 128 -6.15 18.56 21.35
CA PHE A 128 -4.87 19.22 21.61
C PHE A 128 -4.59 20.37 20.63
N LEU A 129 -5.00 20.22 19.37
CA LEU A 129 -4.86 21.25 18.34
C LEU A 129 -5.73 22.48 18.64
N LEU A 130 -6.79 22.32 19.43
CA LEU A 130 -7.76 23.37 19.74
C LEU A 130 -7.51 24.08 21.07
N VAL A 131 -6.52 23.64 21.88
CA VAL A 131 -6.29 24.21 23.22
C VAL A 131 -5.81 25.67 23.16
N ASN A 132 -4.70 25.92 22.45
CA ASN A 132 -4.16 27.25 22.23
C ASN A 132 -3.18 27.26 21.04
N LYS A 133 -2.83 28.46 20.54
CA LYS A 133 -1.95 28.63 19.36
C LYS A 133 -0.56 27.99 19.51
N MET A 134 0.01 28.04 20.72
CA MET A 134 1.34 27.48 20.98
C MET A 134 1.28 25.95 20.99
N MET A 135 0.24 25.36 21.58
CA MET A 135 -0.03 23.92 21.56
C MET A 135 -0.21 23.43 20.13
N TYR A 136 -1.02 24.15 19.35
CA TYR A 136 -1.21 23.88 17.93
C TYR A 136 0.12 23.89 17.19
N ALA A 137 0.93 24.95 17.32
CA ALA A 137 2.21 25.05 16.62
C ALA A 137 3.17 23.93 17.00
N GLU A 138 3.27 23.57 18.28
CA GLU A 138 4.14 22.50 18.76
C GLU A 138 3.66 21.12 18.28
N CYS A 139 2.34 20.84 18.35
CA CYS A 139 1.76 19.61 17.84
C CYS A 139 1.96 19.48 16.32
N MET A 140 1.69 20.54 15.57
CA MET A 140 1.82 20.51 14.11
C MET A 140 3.28 20.36 13.68
N HIS A 141 4.21 21.01 14.40
CA HIS A 141 5.63 20.78 14.19
C HIS A 141 5.99 19.32 14.46
N PHE A 142 5.59 18.78 15.61
CA PHE A 142 5.85 17.39 15.99
C PHE A 142 5.28 16.40 14.96
N ILE A 143 4.01 16.56 14.57
CA ILE A 143 3.34 15.72 13.57
C ILE A 143 4.10 15.79 12.26
N SER A 144 4.46 16.98 11.76
CA SER A 144 5.14 17.08 10.47
C SER A 144 6.51 16.39 10.46
N GLN A 145 7.20 16.32 11.61
CA GLN A 145 8.49 15.64 11.70
C GLN A 145 8.37 14.10 11.70
N HIS A 146 7.23 13.55 12.12
CA HIS A 146 7.06 12.11 12.35
C HIS A 146 5.96 11.45 11.52
N LEU A 147 5.16 12.25 10.80
CA LEU A 147 4.11 11.75 9.93
C LEU A 147 4.73 10.92 8.80
N ASP A 148 4.28 9.68 8.67
CA ASP A 148 4.57 8.78 7.57
C ASP A 148 3.34 8.66 6.67
N VAL A 149 3.49 9.15 5.44
CA VAL A 149 2.40 9.28 4.47
C VAL A 149 2.49 8.13 3.48
N THR A 150 1.51 7.24 3.51
CA THR A 150 1.38 6.14 2.55
C THR A 150 0.40 6.50 1.44
N ILE A 151 0.86 6.46 0.20
CA ILE A 151 0.07 6.72 -1.00
C ILE A 151 -0.04 5.43 -1.81
N THR A 152 -1.26 5.02 -2.15
CA THR A 152 -1.53 3.67 -2.70
C THR A 152 -1.83 3.66 -4.20
N ASP A 153 -1.85 4.83 -4.86
CA ASP A 153 -2.13 4.92 -6.28
C ASP A 153 -1.47 6.15 -6.94
N LEU A 154 -1.27 6.07 -8.25
CA LEU A 154 -0.61 7.11 -9.05
C LEU A 154 -1.38 8.41 -9.07
N ARG A 155 -2.71 8.34 -9.19
CA ARG A 155 -3.57 9.52 -9.31
C ARG A 155 -3.48 10.37 -8.04
N THR A 156 -3.51 9.73 -6.88
CA THR A 156 -3.30 10.37 -5.59
C THR A 156 -1.93 11.01 -5.48
N ALA A 157 -0.86 10.30 -5.86
CA ALA A 157 0.50 10.84 -5.80
C ALA A 157 0.66 12.06 -6.72
N ALA A 158 0.11 12.01 -7.93
CA ALA A 158 0.14 13.12 -8.88
C ALA A 158 -0.66 14.32 -8.37
N SER A 159 -1.88 14.09 -7.89
CA SER A 159 -2.73 15.14 -7.30
C SER A 159 -2.07 15.81 -6.11
N LEU A 160 -1.39 15.03 -5.26
CA LEU A 160 -0.65 15.57 -4.11
C LEU A 160 0.44 16.54 -4.58
N VAL A 161 1.26 16.12 -5.55
CA VAL A 161 2.35 16.94 -6.10
C VAL A 161 1.84 18.21 -6.77
N GLU A 162 0.76 18.14 -7.55
CA GLU A 162 0.17 19.31 -8.22
C GLU A 162 -0.38 20.32 -7.19
N ASN A 163 -1.01 19.84 -6.13
CA ASN A 163 -1.54 20.69 -5.06
C ASN A 163 -0.45 21.26 -4.15
N VAL A 164 0.74 20.67 -4.09
CA VAL A 164 1.88 21.24 -3.36
C VAL A 164 2.34 22.57 -3.98
N GLY A 165 2.18 22.78 -5.29
CA GLY A 165 2.52 24.04 -5.96
C GLY A 165 1.44 25.12 -5.85
N SER A 166 0.18 24.72 -5.72
CA SER A 166 -0.97 25.62 -5.69
C SER A 166 -1.10 26.32 -4.33
N THR A 167 -1.08 27.65 -4.32
CA THR A 167 -1.33 28.49 -3.13
C THR A 167 -2.76 29.00 -3.06
N SER A 168 -3.67 28.44 -3.86
CA SER A 168 -5.07 28.91 -3.92
C SER A 168 -5.75 28.75 -2.56
N SER A 169 -6.33 29.86 -2.09
CA SER A 169 -6.93 30.02 -0.75
C SER A 169 -8.25 29.27 -0.54
N ASP A 170 -8.79 28.59 -1.55
CA ASP A 170 -10.11 27.93 -1.49
C ASP A 170 -10.02 26.49 -0.96
N GLU A 171 -9.26 26.29 0.12
CA GLU A 171 -8.99 24.96 0.68
C GLU A 171 -10.21 24.43 1.48
N PRO A 172 -10.72 23.22 1.19
CA PRO A 172 -11.85 22.63 1.91
C PRO A 172 -11.50 22.29 3.37
N GLN A 173 -12.40 22.65 4.29
CA GLN A 173 -12.19 22.69 5.76
C GLN A 173 -12.00 21.33 6.47
N HIS A 174 -11.96 20.20 5.77
CA HIS A 174 -12.00 18.87 6.38
C HIS A 174 -10.79 17.98 6.11
N MET A 175 -9.78 18.49 5.43
CA MET A 175 -8.59 17.71 5.09
C MET A 175 -7.43 18.03 6.03
N ILE A 176 -6.59 17.02 6.26
CA ILE A 176 -5.25 17.23 6.82
C ILE A 176 -4.64 18.38 6.03
N PRO A 177 -4.28 19.49 6.71
CA PRO A 177 -3.88 20.67 5.98
C PRO A 177 -2.74 20.33 5.01
N LEU A 178 -2.84 20.73 3.74
CA LEU A 178 -1.83 20.40 2.73
C LEU A 178 -0.42 20.83 3.18
N HIS A 179 -0.32 21.82 4.06
CA HIS A 179 0.93 22.23 4.68
C HIS A 179 1.61 21.12 5.52
N LEU A 180 0.85 20.22 6.17
CA LEU A 180 1.44 19.08 6.87
C LEU A 180 2.12 18.12 5.90
N LEU A 181 1.51 17.89 4.74
CA LEU A 181 2.09 17.04 3.71
C LEU A 181 3.35 17.68 3.12
N ARG A 182 3.34 19.00 2.89
CA ARG A 182 4.53 19.76 2.45
C ARG A 182 5.68 19.72 3.46
N SER A 183 5.36 19.59 4.75
CA SER A 183 6.32 19.52 5.84
C SER A 183 6.63 18.10 6.29
N SER A 184 6.03 17.09 5.66
CA SER A 184 6.28 15.68 5.96
C SER A 184 7.68 15.27 5.53
N ARG A 185 8.30 14.41 6.32
CA ARG A 185 9.64 13.88 6.08
C ARG A 185 9.62 12.50 5.42
N PHE A 186 8.54 11.75 5.59
CA PHE A 186 8.47 10.35 5.24
C PHE A 186 7.28 10.10 4.30
N PHE A 187 7.59 9.52 3.15
CA PHE A 187 6.61 9.13 2.15
C PHE A 187 6.82 7.67 1.76
N ASN A 188 5.74 6.90 1.79
CA ASN A 188 5.68 5.54 1.29
C ASN A 188 4.73 5.52 0.10
N ILE A 189 5.20 5.10 -1.07
CA ILE A 189 4.39 4.96 -2.26
C ILE A 189 4.27 3.48 -2.55
N VAL A 190 3.05 2.97 -2.56
CA VAL A 190 2.73 1.58 -2.87
C VAL A 190 2.00 1.58 -4.20
N LEU A 191 2.64 1.04 -5.23
CA LEU A 191 2.06 0.89 -6.55
C LEU A 191 1.85 -0.60 -6.83
N PHE A 192 0.59 -1.02 -6.76
CA PHE A 192 0.19 -2.35 -7.17
C PHE A 192 -0.69 -2.23 -8.41
N GLY A 193 -0.18 -2.70 -9.55
CA GLY A 193 -0.79 -2.47 -10.86
C GLY A 193 -0.98 -3.73 -11.70
N SER A 194 -1.56 -3.58 -12.89
CA SER A 194 -1.45 -4.61 -13.91
C SER A 194 -0.07 -4.55 -14.57
N PRO A 195 0.43 -5.64 -15.18
CA PRO A 195 1.67 -5.60 -15.95
C PRO A 195 1.65 -4.55 -17.06
N GLU A 196 0.50 -4.34 -17.71
CA GLU A 196 0.33 -3.38 -18.80
C GLU A 196 0.57 -1.95 -18.32
N LEU A 197 0.08 -1.60 -17.12
CA LEU A 197 0.39 -0.31 -16.49
C LEU A 197 1.90 -0.16 -16.28
N LEU A 198 2.55 -1.13 -15.64
CA LEU A 198 3.99 -1.03 -15.37
C LEU A 198 4.83 -1.00 -16.65
N ILE A 199 4.41 -1.73 -17.69
CA ILE A 199 5.02 -1.68 -19.02
C ILE A 199 4.85 -0.29 -19.61
N ALA A 200 3.64 0.28 -19.58
CA ALA A 200 3.35 1.62 -20.07
C ALA A 200 4.23 2.68 -19.37
N LEU A 201 4.39 2.57 -18.05
CA LEU A 201 5.28 3.43 -17.27
C LEU A 201 6.76 3.29 -17.64
N ALA A 202 7.18 2.09 -18.06
CA ALA A 202 8.55 1.76 -18.44
C ALA A 202 8.88 1.97 -19.92
N LEU A 203 7.95 2.49 -20.74
CA LEU A 203 8.27 2.88 -22.10
C LEU A 203 9.14 4.14 -22.09
N ASN A 204 10.17 4.22 -22.94
CA ASN A 204 10.95 5.45 -23.11
C ASN A 204 10.20 6.44 -24.00
N SER A 205 10.52 7.74 -23.89
CA SER A 205 9.95 8.78 -24.76
C SER A 205 10.64 8.81 -26.11
N ASP A 206 11.90 8.37 -26.10
CA ASP A 206 12.84 8.52 -27.21
C ASP A 206 12.87 7.26 -28.08
N ASP A 207 12.34 6.15 -27.58
CA ASP A 207 12.02 4.98 -28.40
C ASP A 207 10.80 5.36 -29.23
N SER A 208 11.03 6.08 -30.33
CA SER A 208 10.01 6.37 -31.30
C SER A 208 9.36 5.04 -31.68
N ILE A 209 8.08 4.87 -31.34
CA ILE A 209 7.19 3.73 -31.67
C ILE A 209 7.06 3.55 -33.21
N SER A 210 7.82 4.31 -33.99
CA SER A 210 7.75 4.52 -35.43
C SER A 210 8.15 3.32 -36.29
N SER A 211 8.49 2.18 -35.70
CA SER A 211 8.54 0.91 -36.42
C SER A 211 7.81 -0.14 -35.60
N HIS A 212 6.68 -0.60 -36.13
CA HIS A 212 5.79 -1.60 -35.55
C HIS A 212 6.51 -2.55 -34.59
N PRO A 213 6.03 -2.70 -33.33
CA PRO A 213 6.48 -3.82 -32.52
C PRO A 213 6.03 -5.07 -33.26
N LEU A 214 6.96 -5.71 -33.97
CA LEU A 214 6.92 -7.13 -34.27
C LEU A 214 6.33 -7.78 -33.03
N LYS A 215 5.20 -8.50 -33.20
CA LYS A 215 4.50 -9.26 -32.16
C LYS A 215 5.52 -10.07 -31.36
N HIS A 216 6.15 -9.44 -30.38
CA HIS A 216 7.21 -10.04 -29.61
C HIS A 216 6.45 -10.83 -28.56
N GLN A 217 6.08 -12.06 -28.94
CA GLN A 217 5.68 -13.07 -27.99
C GLN A 217 6.86 -13.28 -27.07
N SER A 218 6.83 -12.57 -25.95
CA SER A 218 7.70 -12.85 -24.83
C SER A 218 7.19 -14.15 -24.24
N HIS A 219 7.77 -15.26 -24.69
CA HIS A 219 7.57 -16.54 -24.05
C HIS A 219 8.24 -16.46 -22.68
N CYS A 220 7.45 -16.34 -21.62
CA CYS A 220 8.00 -16.60 -20.29
C CYS A 220 8.29 -18.09 -20.14
N ALA A 221 9.22 -18.45 -19.27
CA ALA A 221 9.69 -19.83 -19.07
C ALA A 221 8.58 -20.84 -18.70
N ILE A 222 7.39 -20.34 -18.32
CA ILE A 222 6.23 -21.14 -17.93
C ILE A 222 5.30 -21.43 -19.13
N GLY A 223 5.65 -20.98 -20.34
CA GLY A 223 4.85 -21.18 -21.55
C GLY A 223 3.60 -20.28 -21.63
N VAL A 224 3.40 -19.38 -20.67
CA VAL A 224 2.31 -18.41 -20.68
C VAL A 224 2.74 -17.20 -21.51
N SER A 225 2.30 -17.12 -22.77
CA SER A 225 2.53 -15.90 -23.53
C SER A 225 1.69 -14.77 -22.93
N LEU A 226 2.32 -13.77 -22.32
CA LEU A 226 1.63 -12.54 -21.96
C LEU A 226 1.35 -11.79 -23.27
N VAL A 227 0.11 -11.85 -23.73
CA VAL A 227 -0.33 -11.05 -24.88
C VAL A 227 -0.61 -9.66 -24.34
N ILE A 228 0.35 -8.75 -24.51
CA ILE A 228 0.20 -7.35 -24.14
C ILE A 228 -0.74 -6.70 -25.16
N ASP A 229 -1.85 -6.18 -24.67
CA ASP A 229 -2.74 -5.32 -25.45
C ASP A 229 -2.11 -3.92 -25.55
N TRP A 230 -1.56 -3.60 -26.71
CA TRP A 230 -0.90 -2.31 -26.94
C TRP A 230 -1.88 -1.14 -26.99
N ASP A 231 -3.13 -1.36 -27.40
CA ASP A 231 -4.15 -0.31 -27.38
C ASP A 231 -4.44 0.09 -25.92
N LEU A 232 -4.46 -0.89 -25.00
CA LEU A 232 -4.56 -0.61 -23.56
C LEU A 232 -3.34 0.17 -23.04
N VAL A 233 -2.12 -0.19 -23.48
CA VAL A 233 -0.89 0.52 -23.09
C VAL A 233 -0.88 1.98 -23.58
N GLU A 234 -1.37 2.25 -24.79
CA GLU A 234 -1.50 3.62 -25.32
C GLU A 234 -2.48 4.46 -24.50
N ASN A 235 -3.59 3.87 -24.07
CA ASN A 235 -4.56 4.52 -23.19
C ASN A 235 -3.99 4.84 -21.79
N LEU A 236 -2.86 4.22 -21.41
CA LEU A 236 -2.17 4.45 -20.13
C LEU A 236 -1.03 5.48 -20.22
N LEU A 237 -0.84 6.13 -21.37
CA LEU A 237 0.16 7.19 -21.54
C LEU A 237 -0.05 8.42 -20.65
N PRO A 238 -1.28 8.88 -20.31
CA PRO A 238 -1.46 9.97 -19.35
C PRO A 238 -0.85 9.65 -17.98
N GLN A 239 -1.00 8.41 -17.49
CA GLN A 239 -0.46 7.92 -16.23
C GLN A 239 1.08 7.93 -16.24
N ARG A 240 1.70 7.78 -17.41
CA ARG A 240 3.15 7.94 -17.57
C ARG A 240 3.61 9.38 -17.38
N GLN A 241 2.82 10.37 -17.82
CA GLN A 241 3.15 11.77 -17.56
C GLN A 241 3.02 12.09 -16.07
N GLU A 242 1.98 11.57 -15.42
CA GLU A 242 1.80 11.62 -13.97
C GLU A 242 3.01 10.98 -13.25
N TRP A 243 3.46 9.83 -13.72
CA TRP A 243 4.63 9.13 -13.19
C TRP A 243 5.90 9.99 -13.15
N ASN A 244 6.19 10.68 -14.25
CA ASN A 244 7.33 11.58 -14.31
C ASN A 244 7.19 12.77 -13.34
N LYS A 245 5.99 13.34 -13.24
CA LYS A 245 5.71 14.48 -12.36
C LYS A 245 5.84 14.11 -10.89
N ILE A 246 5.39 12.92 -10.50
CA ILE A 246 5.41 12.46 -9.10
C ILE A 246 6.81 12.58 -8.51
N TRP A 247 7.82 12.02 -9.19
CA TRP A 247 9.19 12.00 -8.68
C TRP A 247 9.83 13.39 -8.61
N LEU A 248 9.60 14.22 -9.63
CA LEU A 248 10.08 15.60 -9.63
C LEU A 248 9.44 16.42 -8.51
N GLY A 249 8.14 16.21 -8.26
CA GLY A 249 7.40 16.89 -7.22
C GLY A 249 7.85 16.51 -5.81
N LEU A 250 8.02 15.21 -5.57
CA LEU A 250 8.50 14.71 -4.27
C LEU A 250 9.92 15.18 -3.98
N ALA A 251 10.81 15.13 -4.97
CA ALA A 251 12.17 15.63 -4.81
C ALA A 251 12.24 17.15 -4.56
N ALA A 252 11.19 17.91 -4.95
CA ALA A 252 11.08 19.34 -4.68
C ALA A 252 10.58 19.66 -3.25
N LEU A 253 10.15 18.67 -2.47
CA LEU A 253 9.72 18.90 -1.09
C LEU A 253 10.93 19.21 -0.19
N PRO A 254 10.94 20.35 0.51
CA PRO A 254 12.14 20.85 1.20
C PRO A 254 12.54 20.04 2.43
N TYR A 255 11.61 19.27 3.00
CA TYR A 255 11.82 18.53 4.25
C TYR A 255 11.87 17.01 4.03
N ILE A 256 11.76 16.53 2.78
CA ILE A 256 11.74 15.11 2.51
C ILE A 256 13.06 14.47 2.94
N SER A 257 12.95 13.46 3.78
CA SER A 257 14.09 12.76 4.38
C SER A 257 14.11 11.30 3.99
N ARG A 258 12.94 10.67 3.77
CA ARG A 258 12.83 9.30 3.30
C ARG A 258 11.70 9.15 2.30
N VAL A 259 11.97 8.46 1.20
CA VAL A 259 10.96 7.98 0.26
C VAL A 259 11.11 6.49 0.09
N THR A 260 10.08 5.74 0.44
CA THR A 260 10.00 4.31 0.20
C THR A 260 9.06 4.08 -0.97
N PHE A 261 9.52 3.40 -2.01
CA PHE A 261 8.70 3.05 -3.17
C PHE A 261 8.57 1.54 -3.28
N TRP A 262 7.34 1.06 -3.18
CA TRP A 262 6.97 -0.34 -3.37
C TRP A 262 6.26 -0.49 -4.69
N VAL A 263 6.70 -1.44 -5.50
CA VAL A 263 6.00 -1.78 -6.74
C VAL A 263 5.84 -3.28 -6.91
N ASP A 264 4.67 -3.69 -7.38
CA ASP A 264 4.37 -5.06 -7.79
C ASP A 264 3.32 -5.03 -8.90
N HIS A 265 3.07 -6.19 -9.50
CA HIS A 265 1.91 -6.39 -10.34
C HIS A 265 1.03 -7.56 -9.88
N SER A 266 -0.22 -7.56 -10.33
CA SER A 266 -1.21 -8.61 -9.96
C SER A 266 -1.06 -9.91 -10.74
N ALA A 267 -0.40 -9.91 -11.91
CA ALA A 267 -0.34 -11.08 -12.77
C ALA A 267 0.58 -12.19 -12.26
N CYS A 268 0.25 -13.44 -12.55
CA CYS A 268 1.06 -14.62 -12.24
C CYS A 268 2.38 -14.68 -13.03
N SER A 269 2.57 -13.78 -14.00
CA SER A 269 3.80 -13.70 -14.79
C SER A 269 5.02 -13.39 -13.94
N SER A 270 6.19 -13.77 -14.45
CA SER A 270 7.47 -13.38 -13.86
C SER A 270 7.65 -11.86 -13.92
N TRP A 271 8.24 -11.27 -12.88
CA TRP A 271 8.62 -9.86 -12.83
C TRP A 271 9.59 -9.46 -13.96
N THR A 272 10.28 -10.43 -14.55
CA THR A 272 11.23 -10.24 -15.66
C THR A 272 10.62 -9.58 -16.91
N VAL A 273 9.29 -9.56 -17.04
CA VAL A 273 8.59 -8.87 -18.14
C VAL A 273 8.69 -7.35 -18.04
N ILE A 274 8.90 -6.81 -16.84
CA ILE A 274 8.99 -5.37 -16.57
C ILE A 274 10.43 -4.88 -16.80
N ASN A 275 10.61 -3.77 -17.50
CA ASN A 275 11.90 -3.11 -17.61
C ASN A 275 12.13 -2.19 -16.40
N GLU A 276 12.69 -2.71 -15.32
CA GLU A 276 12.92 -1.96 -14.08
C GLU A 276 13.74 -0.69 -14.30
N ARG A 277 14.77 -0.75 -15.14
CA ARG A 277 15.62 0.42 -15.38
C ARG A 277 14.84 1.56 -15.99
N ALA A 278 13.99 1.27 -16.97
CA ALA A 278 13.14 2.27 -17.59
C ALA A 278 12.00 2.71 -16.66
N LEU A 279 11.41 1.79 -15.88
CA LEU A 279 10.41 2.11 -14.86
C LEU A 279 10.93 3.11 -13.81
N LEU A 280 12.17 2.91 -13.35
CA LEU A 280 12.85 3.72 -12.33
C LEU A 280 13.69 4.86 -12.91
N GLU A 281 13.73 5.02 -14.23
CA GLU A 281 14.50 6.08 -14.88
C GLU A 281 14.08 7.48 -14.39
N PRO A 282 12.77 7.80 -14.26
CA PRO A 282 12.36 9.11 -13.74
C PRO A 282 12.82 9.36 -12.31
N LEU A 283 12.84 8.31 -11.49
CA LEU A 283 13.35 8.35 -10.11
C LEU A 283 14.86 8.66 -10.09
N SER A 284 15.62 8.11 -11.03
CA SER A 284 17.07 8.34 -11.16
C SER A 284 17.42 9.77 -11.59
N ARG A 285 16.53 10.43 -12.35
CA ARG A 285 16.71 11.83 -12.81
C ARG A 285 16.30 12.87 -11.79
N ALA A 286 15.48 12.48 -10.80
CA ALA A 286 14.99 13.40 -9.79
C ALA A 286 16.15 13.91 -8.91
N LYS A 287 16.15 15.21 -8.63
CA LYS A 287 17.19 15.89 -7.84
C LYS A 287 16.83 15.85 -6.36
N TRP A 288 17.10 14.71 -5.74
CA TRP A 288 16.83 14.49 -4.32
C TRP A 288 17.70 15.38 -3.43
N PRO A 289 17.19 15.86 -2.27
CA PRO A 289 18.02 16.48 -1.25
C PRO A 289 19.17 15.55 -0.82
N LEU A 290 20.32 16.14 -0.48
CA LEU A 290 21.55 15.37 -0.15
C LEU A 290 21.37 14.37 1.00
N ASN A 291 20.43 14.64 1.90
CA ASN A 291 20.12 13.84 3.07
C ASN A 291 18.85 12.97 2.90
N ALA A 292 18.24 12.96 1.71
CA ALA A 292 17.07 12.14 1.45
C ALA A 292 17.49 10.70 1.14
N GLU A 293 16.95 9.75 1.88
CA GLU A 293 17.07 8.32 1.60
C GLU A 293 15.93 7.88 0.68
N VAL A 294 16.26 7.31 -0.47
CA VAL A 294 15.28 6.75 -1.39
C VAL A 294 15.46 5.23 -1.44
N LEU A 295 14.44 4.50 -1.03
CA LEU A 295 14.41 3.04 -0.98
C LEU A 295 13.38 2.51 -1.98
N VAL A 296 13.76 1.55 -2.81
CA VAL A 296 12.87 0.94 -3.80
C VAL A 296 12.76 -0.55 -3.55
N HIS A 297 11.56 -1.03 -3.24
CA HIS A 297 11.24 -2.43 -3.02
C HIS A 297 10.72 -3.07 -4.29
N LEU A 298 11.55 -3.91 -4.91
CA LEU A 298 11.24 -4.65 -6.12
C LEU A 298 11.10 -6.15 -5.82
N PRO A 299 10.18 -6.86 -6.50
CA PRO A 299 10.14 -8.32 -6.47
C PRO A 299 11.50 -8.92 -6.83
N ASP A 300 11.83 -10.03 -6.17
CA ASP A 300 13.03 -10.79 -6.44
C ASP A 300 12.90 -11.47 -7.81
N ILE A 301 13.99 -11.42 -8.56
CA ILE A 301 14.11 -12.06 -9.86
C ILE A 301 14.99 -13.27 -9.61
N SER A 302 14.39 -14.46 -9.61
CA SER A 302 15.13 -15.71 -9.46
C SER A 302 16.40 -15.69 -10.30
N SER A 303 17.56 -15.93 -9.65
CA SER A 303 18.91 -15.76 -10.20
C SER A 303 19.18 -16.49 -11.52
N HIS A 304 18.33 -17.44 -11.89
CA HIS A 304 18.38 -18.19 -13.14
C HIS A 304 17.87 -17.42 -14.37
N SER A 305 17.15 -16.30 -14.18
CA SER A 305 16.77 -15.42 -15.28
C SER A 305 17.99 -14.64 -15.75
N MET A 306 18.42 -14.91 -16.98
CA MET A 306 19.54 -14.24 -17.65
C MET A 306 19.60 -12.73 -17.36
N ARG A 307 20.82 -12.25 -17.11
CA ARG A 307 21.19 -10.83 -16.94
C ARG A 307 20.81 -10.05 -18.19
N SER A 308 19.60 -9.50 -18.22
CA SER A 308 19.20 -8.55 -19.26
C SER A 308 19.53 -7.14 -18.80
N ASN A 309 19.83 -6.25 -19.76
CA ASN A 309 19.99 -4.81 -19.51
C ASN A 309 18.70 -4.15 -18.98
N LYS A 310 17.61 -4.90 -18.79
CA LYS A 310 16.32 -4.41 -18.27
C LYS A 310 16.24 -4.43 -16.74
N GLN A 311 17.02 -5.31 -16.10
CA GLN A 311 16.91 -5.58 -14.66
C GLN A 311 18.12 -5.00 -13.91
N PHE A 312 17.90 -4.69 -12.63
CA PHE A 312 18.97 -4.42 -11.68
C PHE A 312 19.47 -5.74 -11.07
N VAL A 313 20.63 -6.25 -11.49
CA VAL A 313 21.15 -7.54 -11.02
C VAL A 313 22.17 -7.34 -9.90
N GLY A 314 22.01 -8.12 -8.83
CA GLY A 314 22.88 -8.14 -7.66
C GLY A 314 22.32 -7.32 -6.49
N ASP A 315 22.86 -7.57 -5.29
CA ASP A 315 22.85 -6.56 -4.24
C ASP A 315 23.66 -5.41 -4.79
N ILE A 316 22.96 -4.45 -5.37
CA ILE A 316 23.56 -3.21 -5.84
C ILE A 316 23.97 -2.48 -4.57
N ASP A 317 25.19 -2.79 -4.12
CA ASP A 317 25.90 -2.00 -3.15
C ASP A 317 26.07 -0.57 -3.67
N HIS A 318 26.39 0.33 -2.73
CA HIS A 318 26.42 1.80 -2.80
C HIS A 318 27.12 2.47 -4.01
N ASP A 319 27.66 1.72 -4.97
CA ASP A 319 28.60 2.21 -5.99
C ASP A 319 28.00 2.38 -7.40
N THR A 320 26.69 2.23 -7.59
CA THR A 320 26.07 2.45 -8.92
C THR A 320 25.84 3.91 -9.28
N GLY A 321 26.11 4.84 -8.36
CA GLY A 321 25.82 6.26 -8.56
C GLY A 321 24.33 6.58 -8.67
N LEU A 322 23.44 5.63 -8.37
CA LEU A 322 22.00 5.85 -8.34
C LEU A 322 21.63 6.64 -7.07
N PRO A 323 20.65 7.55 -7.15
CA PRO A 323 20.19 8.31 -5.98
C PRO A 323 19.28 7.49 -5.05
N PHE A 324 19.16 6.18 -5.28
CA PHE A 324 18.28 5.29 -4.53
C PHE A 324 18.91 3.92 -4.33
N ARG A 325 18.45 3.21 -3.30
CA ARG A 325 18.82 1.82 -3.00
C ARG A 325 17.69 0.89 -3.41
N ILE A 326 18.05 -0.27 -3.94
CA ILE A 326 17.09 -1.31 -4.30
C ILE A 326 17.10 -2.38 -3.22
N CYS A 327 15.91 -2.72 -2.72
CA CYS A 327 15.66 -3.82 -1.82
C CYS A 327 14.85 -4.88 -2.58
N ARG A 328 15.39 -6.11 -2.67
CA ARG A 328 14.68 -7.24 -3.28
C ARG A 328 13.80 -7.92 -2.24
N ARG A 329 12.61 -8.34 -2.66
CA ARG A 329 11.66 -9.06 -1.81
C ARG A 329 11.13 -10.30 -2.49
N ILE A 330 10.99 -11.38 -1.75
CA ILE A 330 10.38 -12.60 -2.28
C ILE A 330 8.91 -12.32 -2.59
N ARG A 331 8.52 -12.53 -3.85
CA ARG A 331 7.11 -12.46 -4.24
C ARG A 331 6.43 -13.70 -3.68
N CYS A 332 5.29 -13.55 -3.02
CA CYS A 332 4.51 -14.70 -2.58
C CYS A 332 4.21 -15.57 -3.81
N PRO A 333 4.73 -16.82 -3.89
CA PRO A 333 4.52 -17.63 -5.06
C PRO A 333 3.03 -17.88 -5.22
N ASP A 334 2.50 -17.62 -6.41
CA ASP A 334 1.12 -17.94 -6.72
C ASP A 334 0.95 -19.45 -6.54
N ARG A 335 0.17 -19.83 -5.53
CA ARG A 335 -0.21 -21.22 -5.29
C ARG A 335 -1.24 -21.59 -6.33
N SER A 336 -0.84 -21.73 -7.59
CA SER A 336 -1.69 -22.36 -8.59
C SER A 336 -1.96 -23.78 -8.06
N PRO A 337 -3.20 -24.16 -7.75
CA PRO A 337 -3.50 -25.43 -7.10
C PRO A 337 -3.31 -26.65 -8.00
N ASP A 338 -2.79 -26.47 -9.23
CA ASP A 338 -3.02 -27.44 -10.31
C ASP A 338 -1.77 -27.80 -11.12
N ARG A 339 -0.68 -28.17 -10.43
CA ARG A 339 0.46 -28.89 -11.05
C ARG A 339 0.97 -30.00 -10.14
N SER A 340 0.21 -31.10 -10.10
CA SER A 340 0.68 -32.49 -9.98
C SER A 340 1.92 -32.78 -9.11
N ALA A 341 1.71 -33.35 -7.92
CA ALA A 341 2.29 -34.60 -7.35
C ALA A 341 3.74 -35.07 -7.65
N HIS A 342 4.64 -34.26 -8.21
CA HIS A 342 6.02 -34.66 -8.48
C HIS A 342 7.01 -33.68 -7.85
N ARG A 343 7.34 -34.03 -6.60
CA ARG A 343 8.60 -33.78 -5.87
C ARG A 343 9.33 -32.48 -6.24
N CYS A 344 8.98 -31.41 -5.53
CA CYS A 344 10.04 -30.58 -4.95
C CYS A 344 10.74 -31.42 -3.86
N PRO A 345 12.07 -31.35 -3.70
CA PRO A 345 12.73 -31.92 -2.52
C PRO A 345 12.20 -31.20 -1.27
N GLU A 346 11.60 -31.96 -0.36
CA GLU A 346 10.81 -31.50 0.79
C GLU A 346 11.61 -30.84 1.93
N GLU A 347 12.91 -30.54 1.76
CA GLU A 347 13.77 -30.23 2.91
C GLU A 347 13.99 -28.73 3.22
N ASP A 348 13.52 -27.79 2.39
CA ASP A 348 13.73 -26.34 2.62
C ASP A 348 12.44 -25.51 2.86
N LEU A 349 11.28 -26.16 3.04
CA LEU A 349 9.97 -25.47 3.09
C LEU A 349 9.37 -25.30 4.50
N THR A 350 10.12 -25.51 5.58
CA THR A 350 9.53 -25.56 6.93
C THR A 350 9.31 -24.21 7.63
N ILE A 351 9.38 -23.05 6.94
CA ILE A 351 9.13 -21.74 7.60
C ILE A 351 7.86 -21.02 7.10
N TRP A 352 7.34 -21.30 5.91
CA TRP A 352 6.14 -20.57 5.44
C TRP A 352 5.02 -21.52 5.00
N ILE A 353 4.16 -21.79 6.00
CA ILE A 353 2.82 -22.39 5.90
C ILE A 353 2.83 -23.92 5.85
N LEU A 354 2.48 -24.48 7.01
CA LEU A 354 2.47 -25.89 7.36
C LEU A 354 1.47 -26.72 6.56
N HIS A 355 2.04 -27.72 5.86
CA HIS A 355 1.49 -28.95 5.30
C HIS A 355 0.36 -29.59 6.14
N ASP A 356 -0.54 -30.42 5.61
CA ASP A 356 -1.06 -30.79 4.28
C ASP A 356 -2.27 -31.70 4.64
N VAL A 357 -3.27 -31.83 3.77
CA VAL A 357 -4.36 -32.80 3.95
C VAL A 357 -4.29 -33.77 2.80
N SER A 358 -3.83 -35.00 3.07
CA SER A 358 -4.02 -36.13 2.17
C SER A 358 -5.45 -36.68 2.30
N GLU A 359 -5.95 -37.13 1.15
CA GLU A 359 -7.20 -37.84 0.86
C GLU A 359 -7.73 -38.75 1.99
N GLN A 360 -9.00 -38.56 2.40
CA GLN A 360 -9.98 -39.64 2.53
C GLN A 360 -11.41 -39.14 2.88
N GLU A 361 -12.38 -39.80 2.25
CA GLU A 361 -13.79 -39.97 2.63
C GLU A 361 -14.81 -38.89 2.25
N GLN A 362 -15.38 -39.13 1.07
CA GLN A 362 -16.73 -38.75 0.68
C GLN A 362 -17.67 -39.92 1.02
N ALA A 363 -18.42 -39.83 2.12
CA ALA A 363 -19.75 -40.41 2.31
C ALA A 363 -20.29 -40.14 3.72
N GLN A 364 -21.61 -39.92 3.80
CA GLN A 364 -22.46 -39.90 5.00
C GLN A 364 -22.43 -38.65 5.87
N PHE A 365 -23.40 -37.76 5.66
CA PHE A 365 -24.56 -37.64 6.56
C PHE A 365 -25.60 -36.69 5.92
N ASP A 366 -26.54 -37.27 5.16
CA ASP A 366 -27.86 -36.65 4.95
C ASP A 366 -28.76 -37.13 6.08
N GLY A 367 -29.29 -36.20 6.88
CA GLY A 367 -30.29 -36.50 7.88
C GLY A 367 -30.65 -35.27 8.72
N PHE A 368 -31.95 -34.93 8.71
CA PHE A 368 -32.66 -33.82 9.37
C PHE A 368 -32.63 -32.50 8.59
N GLY A 369 -33.71 -32.01 7.97
CA GLY A 369 -35.14 -32.31 8.12
C GLY A 369 -35.79 -31.48 9.22
N MET A 370 -36.39 -30.34 8.86
CA MET A 370 -37.63 -29.71 9.41
C MET A 370 -37.70 -28.23 8.95
N TYR A 371 -38.61 -27.88 8.02
CA TYR A 371 -39.96 -27.33 8.25
C TYR A 371 -39.99 -26.07 9.12
N TRP A 372 -40.29 -24.92 8.51
CA TRP A 372 -41.44 -24.06 8.83
C TRP A 372 -41.83 -23.27 7.57
N GLU A 373 -43.10 -23.38 7.19
CA GLU A 373 -43.80 -22.63 6.15
C GLU A 373 -45.03 -21.98 6.80
N LEU A 374 -45.68 -21.05 6.08
CA LEU A 374 -46.85 -20.22 6.36
C LEU A 374 -46.60 -18.82 6.97
N ASP A 375 -47.25 -17.74 6.51
CA ASP A 375 -47.99 -17.46 5.27
C ASP A 375 -48.27 -15.94 5.21
N ARG A 376 -48.41 -15.41 3.99
CA ARG A 376 -49.20 -14.25 3.51
C ARG A 376 -49.47 -13.02 4.41
N MET A 377 -49.24 -11.84 3.84
CA MET A 377 -50.30 -11.10 3.11
C MET A 377 -49.76 -9.88 2.34
N THR A 378 -50.10 -9.88 1.05
CA THR A 378 -50.07 -8.80 0.06
C THR A 378 -51.15 -7.75 0.34
N THR A 379 -50.87 -6.47 0.09
CA THR A 379 -51.81 -5.55 -0.61
C THR A 379 -51.06 -4.37 -1.24
N ASP A 380 -51.52 -4.05 -2.44
CA ASP A 380 -50.99 -3.13 -3.43
C ASP A 380 -51.11 -1.63 -3.13
N ALA A 381 -50.26 -0.90 -3.85
CA ALA A 381 -50.42 0.41 -4.51
C ALA A 381 -51.66 1.28 -4.25
N CYS A 382 -51.42 2.59 -4.12
CA CYS A 382 -51.96 3.58 -5.05
C CYS A 382 -51.23 4.92 -4.92
N CYS A 383 -50.79 5.45 -6.07
CA CYS A 383 -50.50 6.86 -6.33
C CYS A 383 -51.71 7.75 -5.97
N TRP A 384 -51.54 9.07 -5.93
CA TRP A 384 -52.49 10.12 -6.39
C TRP A 384 -52.04 11.45 -5.76
N ASP A 385 -51.30 12.25 -6.52
CA ASP A 385 -51.22 13.70 -6.33
C ASP A 385 -52.51 14.36 -6.83
N PRO A 386 -52.92 15.49 -6.23
CA PRO A 386 -53.57 16.54 -7.00
C PRO A 386 -53.02 17.95 -6.71
N PRO A 387 -53.36 18.94 -7.56
CA PRO A 387 -52.49 20.07 -7.87
C PRO A 387 -52.76 21.33 -7.04
N ILE A 388 -51.74 22.20 -7.04
CA ILE A 388 -51.81 23.62 -6.64
C ILE A 388 -52.74 24.37 -7.61
N PRO A 389 -53.62 25.25 -7.09
CA PRO A 389 -53.54 26.65 -7.49
C PRO A 389 -53.87 27.64 -6.36
N ARG A 390 -52.89 28.47 -5.96
CA ARG A 390 -52.86 29.93 -6.11
C ARG A 390 -51.62 30.52 -5.47
#